data_AF-A0A2E8K274-F1
#
_entry.id   AF-A0A2E8K274-F1
#
_cell.length_a   1.000
_cell.length_b   1.000
_cell.length_c   1.000
_cell.angle_alpha   90.00
_cell.angle_beta   90.00
_cell.angle_gamma   90.00
#
_symmetry.space_group_name_H-M   'P 1'
#
loop_
_entity.id
_entity.type
_entity.pdbx_description
1 polymer ?
#
loop_
_entity_poly.entity_id
_entity_poly.type
_entity_poly.pdbx_seq_one_letter_code
_entity_poly.pdbx_strand_id
1 'polypeptide(L)'
;MNITDPVTVEEWGQYISNLSGAKLFSQAIAANTLNFVGMLQSEGFSSDEVTDVLLMFAMRFRDTKLDMPNGIPGEYISYPDLLDSVGRLSDAQV
;
A
#
# COMPACT_ATOMS: atom_id res chain seq x y z
N MET A 1 18.65 -9.57 -1.23
CA MET A 1 17.77 -10.70 -0.85
C MET A 1 16.43 -10.45 -1.52
N ASN A 2 15.78 -11.46 -2.10
CA ASN A 2 14.45 -11.28 -2.70
C ASN A 2 13.42 -11.60 -1.61
N ILE A 3 12.81 -10.58 -1.00
CA ILE A 3 11.74 -10.77 -0.02
C ILE A 3 10.50 -11.24 -0.78
N THR A 4 9.90 -12.34 -0.35
CA THR A 4 8.67 -12.89 -0.95
C THR A 4 7.54 -13.07 0.04
N ASP A 5 7.85 -12.97 1.34
CA ASP A 5 6.92 -13.11 2.45
C ASP A 5 7.28 -12.06 3.54
N PRO A 6 6.93 -10.79 3.33
CA PRO A 6 7.29 -9.71 4.22
C PRO A 6 6.51 -9.76 5.54
N VAL A 7 7.22 -9.71 6.67
CA VAL A 7 6.62 -9.77 8.02
C VAL A 7 6.85 -8.50 8.84
N THR A 8 7.55 -7.53 8.26
CA THR A 8 7.77 -6.18 8.84
C THR A 8 7.45 -5.10 7.82
N VAL A 9 7.16 -3.88 8.29
CA VAL A 9 6.94 -2.72 7.41
C VAL A 9 8.13 -2.46 6.48
N GLU A 10 9.37 -2.64 6.96
CA GLU A 10 10.58 -2.49 6.13
C GLU A 10 10.63 -3.53 5.01
N GLU A 11 10.36 -4.79 5.33
CA GLU A 11 10.31 -5.87 4.33
C GLU A 11 9.19 -5.67 3.32
N TRP A 12 8.05 -5.14 3.75
CA TRP A 12 6.97 -4.73 2.85
C TRP A 12 7.43 -3.66 1.87
N GLY A 13 8.15 -2.64 2.34
CA GLY A 13 8.76 -1.63 1.48
C GLY A 13 9.71 -2.23 0.45
N GLN A 14 10.59 -3.16 0.87
CA GLN A 14 11.49 -3.87 -0.03
C GLN A 14 10.74 -4.72 -1.05
N TYR A 15 9.71 -5.47 -0.62
CA TYR A 15 8.88 -6.27 -1.50
C TYR A 15 8.18 -5.42 -2.57
N ILE A 16 7.48 -4.36 -2.14
CA ILE A 16 6.71 -3.45 -3.00
C ILE A 16 7.62 -2.71 -3.99
N SER A 17 8.82 -2.32 -3.56
CA SER A 17 9.80 -1.63 -4.43
C SER A 17 10.20 -2.44 -5.67
N ASN A 18 10.04 -3.77 -5.62
CA ASN A 18 10.34 -4.69 -6.72
C ASN A 18 9.12 -4.99 -7.61
N LEU A 19 7.94 -4.48 -7.28
CA LEU A 19 6.72 -4.68 -8.06
C LEU A 19 6.58 -3.63 -9.18
N SER A 20 5.96 -4.05 -10.29
CA SER A 20 5.57 -3.18 -11.41
C SER A 20 4.46 -3.83 -12.24
N GLY A 21 3.80 -3.02 -13.08
CA GLY A 21 2.82 -3.49 -14.06
C GLY A 21 1.69 -4.32 -13.44
N ALA A 22 1.31 -5.41 -14.10
CA ALA A 22 0.23 -6.29 -13.65
C ALA A 22 0.48 -6.89 -12.26
N LYS A 23 1.75 -7.15 -11.89
CA LYS A 23 2.08 -7.71 -10.57
C LYS A 23 1.82 -6.68 -9.47
N LEU A 24 2.22 -5.42 -9.68
CA LEU A 24 1.91 -4.33 -8.74
C LEU A 24 0.40 -4.17 -8.57
N PHE A 25 -0.34 -4.15 -9.69
CA PHE A 25 -1.79 -4.02 -9.69
C PHE A 25 -2.48 -5.15 -8.91
N SER A 26 -2.15 -6.41 -9.22
CA SER A 26 -2.74 -7.57 -8.55
C SER A 26 -2.43 -7.62 -7.05
N GLN A 27 -1.20 -7.26 -6.65
CA GLN A 27 -0.80 -7.29 -5.25
C GLN A 27 -1.44 -6.16 -4.45
N ALA A 28 -1.56 -4.97 -5.03
CA ALA A 28 -2.24 -3.83 -4.40
C ALA A 28 -3.72 -4.15 -4.14
N ILE A 29 -4.41 -4.78 -5.09
CA ILE A 29 -5.80 -5.21 -4.89
C ILE A 29 -5.92 -6.21 -3.74
N ALA A 30 -5.05 -7.23 -3.71
CA ALA A 30 -5.07 -8.24 -2.66
C ALA A 30 -4.79 -7.64 -1.26
N ALA A 31 -3.80 -6.73 -1.20
CA ALA A 31 -3.40 -6.06 0.02
C ALA A 31 -4.48 -5.11 0.56
N ASN A 32 -5.29 -4.51 -0.31
CA ASN A 32 -6.32 -3.55 0.06
C ASN A 32 -7.67 -4.20 0.40
N THR A 33 -7.68 -5.43 0.92
CA THR A 33 -8.93 -6.09 1.36
C THR A 33 -9.04 -6.10 2.87
N LEU A 34 -10.27 -6.04 3.39
CA LEU A 34 -10.53 -6.19 4.84
C LEU A 34 -9.91 -7.48 5.42
N ASN A 35 -9.94 -8.57 4.64
CA ASN A 35 -9.36 -9.84 5.05
C ASN A 35 -7.84 -9.76 5.20
N PHE A 36 -7.15 -9.15 4.24
CA PHE A 36 -5.70 -8.98 4.29
C PHE A 36 -5.29 -8.02 5.42
N VAL A 37 -6.02 -6.92 5.61
CA VAL A 37 -5.80 -6.01 6.73
C VAL A 37 -5.98 -6.72 8.07
N GLY A 38 -7.03 -7.53 8.22
CA GLY A 38 -7.25 -8.32 9.43
C GLY A 38 -6.14 -9.35 9.67
N MET A 39 -5.56 -9.91 8.61
CA MET A 39 -4.41 -10.82 8.70
C MET A 39 -3.17 -10.09 9.23
N LEU A 40 -2.78 -8.95 8.65
CA LEU A 40 -1.64 -8.16 9.14
C LEU A 40 -1.82 -7.73 10.61
N GLN A 41 -3.03 -7.32 10.99
CA GLN A 41 -3.33 -6.98 12.37
C GLN A 41 -3.19 -8.19 13.31
N SER A 42 -3.59 -9.39 12.87
CA SER A 42 -3.40 -10.62 13.64
C SER A 42 -1.93 -11.04 13.77
N GLU A 43 -1.09 -10.62 12.83
CA GLU A 43 0.37 -10.80 12.84
C GLU A 43 1.09 -9.74 13.71
N GLY A 44 0.36 -8.75 14.21
CA GLY A 44 0.86 -7.75 15.15
C GLY A 44 1.05 -6.35 14.58
N PHE A 45 0.69 -6.11 13.32
CA PHE A 45 0.74 -4.77 12.74
C PHE A 45 -0.32 -3.86 13.36
N SER A 46 0.09 -2.66 13.75
CA SER A 46 -0.83 -1.58 14.12
C SER A 46 -1.58 -1.05 12.90
N SER A 47 -2.69 -0.34 13.13
CA SER A 47 -3.44 0.32 12.04
C SER A 47 -2.60 1.33 11.27
N ASP A 48 -1.66 2.00 11.95
CA ASP A 48 -0.75 2.96 11.32
C ASP A 48 0.24 2.23 10.40
N GLU A 49 0.82 1.12 10.85
CA GLU A 49 1.73 0.31 10.03
C GLU A 49 1.02 -0.33 8.83
N VAL A 50 -0.23 -0.78 8.97
CA VAL A 50 -1.04 -1.24 7.84
C VAL A 50 -1.25 -0.09 6.84
N THR A 51 -1.55 1.11 7.34
CA THR A 51 -1.71 2.30 6.51
C THR A 51 -0.42 2.64 5.77
N ASP A 52 0.74 2.52 6.43
CA ASP A 52 2.05 2.73 5.82
C ASP A 52 2.31 1.74 4.67
N VAL A 53 2.00 0.45 4.86
CA VAL A 53 2.12 -0.57 3.79
C VAL A 53 1.23 -0.22 2.60
N LEU A 54 -0.01 0.22 2.84
CA LEU A 54 -0.92 0.65 1.77
C LEU A 54 -0.43 1.92 1.07
N LEU A 55 0.12 2.87 1.83
CA LEU A 55 0.73 4.09 1.27
C LEU A 55 1.92 3.77 0.38
N MET A 56 2.75 2.77 0.74
CA MET A 56 3.87 2.31 -0.10
C MET A 56 3.39 1.80 -1.46
N PHE A 57 2.25 1.08 -1.52
CA PHE A 57 1.63 0.71 -2.80
C PHE A 57 1.24 1.95 -3.61
N ALA A 58 0.54 2.91 -3.01
CA ALA A 58 0.10 4.13 -3.69
C ALA A 58 1.29 4.95 -4.24
N MET A 59 2.33 5.14 -3.42
CA MET A 59 3.58 5.76 -3.85
C MET A 59 4.22 5.00 -5.01
N ARG A 60 4.23 3.67 -4.97
CA ARG A 60 4.81 2.87 -6.04
C ARG A 60 4.08 3.02 -7.37
N PHE A 61 2.74 3.15 -7.37
CA PHE A 61 1.98 3.49 -8.58
C PHE A 61 2.39 4.86 -9.14
N ARG A 62 2.51 5.88 -8.28
CA ARG A 62 2.99 7.21 -8.67
C ARG A 62 4.38 7.13 -9.30
N ASP A 63 5.32 6.44 -8.66
CA ASP A 63 6.70 6.33 -9.12
C ASP A 63 6.82 5.57 -10.45
N THR A 64 5.95 4.58 -10.66
CA THR A 64 5.88 3.81 -11.90
C THR A 64 4.99 4.43 -12.98
N LYS A 65 4.33 5.57 -12.69
CA LYS A 65 3.38 6.26 -13.57
C LYS A 65 2.25 5.34 -14.06
N LEU A 66 1.80 4.43 -13.20
CA LEU A 66 0.69 3.52 -13.47
C LEU A 66 -0.57 4.01 -12.77
N ASP A 67 -1.71 3.73 -13.38
CA ASP A 67 -3.00 4.02 -12.75
C ASP A 67 -3.22 3.13 -11.53
N MET A 68 -3.66 3.75 -10.43
CA MET A 68 -3.98 3.05 -9.19
C MET A 68 -5.31 2.30 -9.33
N PRO A 69 -5.45 1.12 -8.70
CA PRO A 69 -6.76 0.53 -8.47
C PRO A 69 -7.62 1.49 -7.64
N ASN A 70 -8.88 1.69 -8.06
CA ASN A 70 -9.83 2.58 -7.40
C ASN A 70 -11.25 2.04 -7.56
N GLY A 71 -12.12 2.28 -6.56
CA GLY A 71 -13.53 1.91 -6.59
C GLY A 71 -13.75 0.41 -6.58
N ILE A 72 -12.86 -0.34 -5.93
CA ILE A 72 -12.94 -1.80 -5.88
C ILE A 72 -13.92 -2.21 -4.77
N PRO A 73 -14.91 -3.07 -5.07
CA PRO A 73 -15.82 -3.57 -4.04
C PRO A 73 -15.06 -4.25 -2.90
N GLY A 74 -15.27 -3.75 -1.67
CA GLY A 74 -14.61 -4.29 -0.47
C GLY A 74 -13.18 -3.81 -0.26
N GLU A 75 -12.75 -2.75 -0.95
CA GLU A 75 -11.49 -2.07 -0.66
C GLU A 75 -11.50 -1.49 0.76
N TYR A 76 -10.37 -1.60 1.45
CA TYR A 76 -10.24 -1.07 2.81
C TYR A 76 -10.11 0.46 2.82
N ILE A 77 -9.28 1.00 1.92
CA ILE A 77 -9.07 2.43 1.73
C ILE A 77 -8.82 2.77 0.26
N SER A 78 -9.21 3.97 -0.18
CA SER A 78 -8.89 4.45 -1.52
C SER A 78 -7.41 4.85 -1.62
N TYR A 79 -6.65 4.21 -2.53
CA TYR A 79 -5.24 4.56 -2.75
C TYR A 79 -5.04 6.01 -3.22
N PRO A 80 -5.84 6.55 -4.17
CA PRO A 80 -5.76 7.96 -4.52
C PRO A 80 -5.99 8.89 -3.31
N ASP A 81 -7.02 8.63 -2.50
CA ASP A 81 -7.31 9.47 -1.34
C ASP A 81 -6.23 9.39 -0.27
N LEU A 82 -5.67 8.19 -0.06
CA LEU A 82 -4.55 7.97 0.85
C LEU A 82 -3.31 8.76 0.42
N LEU A 83 -2.94 8.70 -0.86
CA LEU A 83 -1.78 9.45 -1.37
C LEU A 83 -1.99 10.96 -1.30
N ASP A 84 -3.20 11.43 -1.65
CA ASP A 84 -3.59 12.83 -1.56
C ASP A 84 -3.50 13.37 -0.13
N SER A 85 -3.89 12.57 0.86
CA SER A 85 -3.86 12.97 2.27
C SER A 85 -2.44 13.35 2.73
N VAL A 86 -1.42 12.64 2.23
CA VAL A 86 -0.01 12.91 2.55
C VAL A 86 0.51 14.13 1.79
N GLY A 87 0.12 14.29 0.52
CA GLY A 87 0.49 15.48 -0.27
C GLY A 87 -0.03 16.79 0.33
N ARG A 88 -1.25 16.77 0.88
CA ARG A 88 -1.82 17.94 1.57
C ARG A 88 -1.12 18.26 2.89
N LEU A 89 -0.61 17.24 3.60
CA LEU A 89 0.17 17.44 4.82
C LEU A 89 1.54 18.05 4.52
N SER A 90 2.18 17.71 3.39
CA SER A 90 3.44 18.35 2.99
C SER A 90 3.28 19.80 2.55
N ASP A 91 2.15 20.14 1.91
CA ASP A 91 1.89 21.51 1.43
C ASP A 91 1.46 22.47 2.56
N ALA A 92 0.87 21.94 3.64
CA ALA A 92 0.43 22.72 4.80
C ALA A 92 1.57 23.10 5.76
N GLN A 93 2.79 22.60 5.54
CA GLN A 93 3.98 22.87 6.36
C GLN A 93 4.94 23.89 5.73
N VAL A 94 4.54 24.53 4.62
CA VAL A 94 5.34 25.52 3.86
C VAL A 94 4.83 26.95 4.07
#